data_AF-A0A7K4EHU3-F1
#
_entry.id   AF-A0A7K4EHU3-F1
#
_cell.length_a   1.000
_cell.length_b   1.000
_cell.length_c   1.000
_cell.angle_alpha   90.00
_cell.angle_beta   90.00
_cell.angle_gamma   90.00
#
_symmetry.space_group_name_H-M   'P 1'
#
loop_
_entity.id
_entity.type
_entity.pdbx_description
1 polymer ?
#
loop_
_entity_poly.entity_id
_entity_poly.type
_entity_poly.pdbx_seq_one_letter_code
_entity_poly.pdbx_strand_id
1 'polypeptide(L)' 'MVGATTAAAIAIGTQVDAIPPDCVSVVANGVAYQHCGATWYRPQYVGNSISFVVVASPW' A
#
# COMPACT_ATOMS: atom_id res chain seq x y z
N MET A 1 16.74 9.32 -12.92
CA MET A 1 16.26 9.11 -11.53
C MET A 1 16.04 7.62 -11.34
N VAL A 2 16.79 7.00 -10.42
CA VAL A 2 16.72 5.56 -10.17
C VAL A 2 15.38 5.26 -9.49
N GLY A 3 14.43 4.73 -10.26
CA GLY A 3 13.20 4.16 -9.73
C GLY A 3 13.47 2.77 -9.19
N ALA A 4 14.26 2.68 -8.12
CA ALA A 4 14.38 1.44 -7.35
C ALA A 4 13.14 1.32 -6.47
N THR A 5 11.98 1.08 -7.06
CA THR A 5 10.83 0.57 -6.31
C THR A 5 11.04 -0.93 -6.15
N THR A 6 12.02 -1.30 -5.32
CA THR A 6 11.99 -2.62 -4.72
C THR A 6 10.65 -2.70 -4.01
N ALA A 7 9.77 -3.58 -4.48
CA ALA A 7 8.70 -4.14 -3.68
C ALA A 7 9.39 -4.88 -2.52
N ALA A 8 9.87 -4.12 -1.54
CA ALA A 8 10.28 -4.68 -0.29
C ALA A 8 9.03 -5.39 0.23
N ALA A 9 9.19 -6.63 0.67
CA ALA A 9 8.17 -7.28 1.49
C ALA A 9 8.12 -6.46 2.78
N ILE A 10 7.33 -5.38 2.77
CA ILE A 10 7.31 -4.42 3.85
C ILE A 10 6.47 -5.05 4.96
N ALA A 11 6.97 -4.99 6.19
CA ALA A 11 6.26 -5.55 7.32
C ALA A 11 4.88 -4.89 7.47
N ILE A 12 3.89 -5.66 7.92
CA ILE A 12 2.58 -5.13 8.29
C ILE A 12 2.76 -4.00 9.31
N GLY A 13 2.11 -2.86 9.08
CA GLY A 13 2.25 -1.64 9.86
C GLY A 13 3.28 -0.65 9.31
N THR A 14 4.01 -0.99 8.25
CA THR A 14 4.93 -0.04 7.63
C THR A 14 4.18 0.97 6.78
N GLN A 15 4.59 2.23 6.86
CA GLN A 15 3.99 3.33 6.10
C GLN A 15 4.91 3.72 4.94
N VAL A 16 4.32 3.82 3.75
CA VAL A 16 4.99 4.19 2.49
C VAL A 16 4.27 5.36 1.87
N ASP A 17 5.04 6.28 1.29
CA ASP A 17 4.47 7.45 0.61
C ASP A 17 4.12 7.15 -0.86
N ALA A 18 4.80 6.16 -1.45
CA ALA A 18 4.60 5.75 -2.83
C ALA A 18 4.53 4.22 -2.97
N ILE A 19 3.65 3.77 -3.85
CA ILE A 19 3.44 2.36 -4.18
C ILE A 19 3.88 2.15 -5.64
N PRO A 20 4.55 1.02 -5.97
CA PRO A 20 4.88 0.70 -7.37
C PRO A 20 3.63 0.66 -8.27
N PRO A 21 3.73 0.98 -9.57
CA PRO A 21 2.59 0.98 -10.49
C PRO A 21 2.03 -0.42 -10.81
N ASP A 22 2.75 -1.49 -10.45
CA ASP A 22 2.30 -2.88 -10.62
C ASP A 22 1.21 -3.34 -9.62
N CYS A 23 0.71 -2.42 -8.79
CA CYS A 23 -0.28 -2.73 -7.77
C CYS A 23 -1.71 -2.52 -8.26
N VAL A 24 -2.61 -3.40 -7.83
CA VAL A 24 -4.02 -3.36 -8.21
C VAL A 24 -4.89 -2.82 -7.08
N SER A 25 -5.77 -1.89 -7.41
CA SER A 25 -6.78 -1.38 -6.47
C SER A 25 -7.89 -2.42 -6.27
N VAL A 26 -8.02 -2.94 -5.06
CA VAL A 26 -9.07 -3.88 -4.66
C VAL A 26 -9.91 -3.27 -3.55
N VAL A 27 -11.21 -3.18 -3.76
CA VAL A 27 -12.13 -2.70 -2.71
C VAL A 27 -12.64 -3.90 -1.92
N ALA A 28 -12.29 -3.97 -0.63
CA ALA A 28 -12.75 -5.00 0.29
C ALA A 28 -13.57 -4.35 1.42
N ASN A 29 -14.75 -4.89 1.72
CA ASN A 29 -15.65 -4.35 2.76
C ASN A 29 -15.94 -2.83 2.62
N GLY A 30 -15.99 -2.31 1.38
CA GLY A 30 -16.19 -0.87 1.12
C GLY A 30 -14.96 0.01 1.34
N VAL A 31 -13.79 -0.57 1.65
CA VAL A 31 -12.52 0.14 1.79
C VAL A 31 -11.63 -0.18 0.58
N ALA A 32 -11.09 0.86 -0.06
CA ALA A 32 -10.13 0.70 -1.14
C ALA A 32 -8.75 0.32 -0.56
N TYR A 33 -8.25 -0.84 -0.95
CA TYR A 33 -6.91 -1.30 -0.67
C TYR A 33 -6.11 -1.40 -1.95
N GLN A 34 -4.80 -1.21 -1.86
CA GLN A 34 -3.88 -1.45 -2.96
C GLN A 34 -3.17 -2.78 -2.70
N HIS A 35 -3.35 -3.73 -3.62
CA HIS A 35 -2.76 -5.06 -3.53
C HIS A 35 -1.55 -5.16 -4.45
N CYS A 36 -0.38 -5.38 -3.86
CA CYS A 36 0.90 -5.53 -4.56
C CYS A 36 1.40 -6.97 -4.39
N GLY A 37 0.81 -7.90 -5.15
CA GLY A 37 1.21 -9.30 -5.17
C GLY A 37 0.89 -10.10 -3.89
N ALA A 38 1.63 -9.83 -2.81
CA ALA A 38 1.44 -10.44 -1.49
C ALA A 38 1.18 -9.42 -0.37
N THR A 39 1.40 -8.12 -0.64
CA THR A 39 1.30 -7.06 0.36
C THR A 39 0.05 -6.21 0.12
N TRP A 40 -0.66 -5.88 1.19
CA TRP A 40 -1.85 -5.04 1.18
C TRP A 40 -1.52 -3.66 1.71
N TYR A 41 -2.00 -2.62 1.05
CA TYR A 41 -1.83 -1.23 1.50
C TYR A 41 -3.17 -0.53 1.62
N ARG A 42 -3.32 0.27 2.66
CA ARG A 42 -4.49 1.11 2.89
C ARG A 42 -4.07 2.57 2.87
N PRO A 43 -4.72 3.44 2.05
CA PRO A 43 -4.48 4.87 2.11
C PRO A 43 -4.97 5.44 3.44
N GLN A 44 -4.13 6.23 4.09
CA GLN A 44 -4.38 6.96 5.32
C GLN A 44 -3.97 8.41 5.13
N TYR A 45 -4.87 9.33 5.45
CA TYR A 45 -4.54 10.75 5.46
C TYR A 45 -3.80 11.09 6.76
N VAL A 46 -2.56 11.53 6.62
CA VAL A 46 -1.71 11.98 7.73
C VAL A 46 -1.50 13.48 7.56
N GLY A 47 -2.35 14.26 8.21
CA GLY A 47 -2.41 15.71 8.03
C GLY A 47 -2.89 16.09 6.63
N ASN A 48 -2.01 16.69 5.83
CA ASN A 48 -2.29 17.10 4.45
C ASN A 48 -1.72 16.16 3.38
N SER A 49 -1.01 15.10 3.79
CA SER A 49 -0.41 14.12 2.89
C SER A 49 -1.16 12.79 2.99
N ILE A 50 -1.19 12.06 1.87
CA ILE A 50 -1.66 10.67 1.84
C ILE A 50 -0.47 9.75 2.05
N SER A 51 -0.55 8.90 3.07
CA SER A 51 0.43 7.83 3.29
C SER A 51 -0.29 6.50 3.19
N PHE A 52 0.43 5.47 2.79
CA PHE A 52 -0.11 4.13 2.61
C PHE A 52 0.45 3.23 3.69
N VAL A 53 -0.43 2.68 4.53
CA VAL A 53 -0.02 1.74 5.57
C VAL A 53 -0.19 0.31 5.08
N VAL A 54 0.84 -0.51 5.28
CA VAL A 54 0.78 -1.94 4.99
C VAL A 54 -0.13 -2.61 6.01
N VAL A 55 -1.10 -3.37 5.52
CA VAL A 55 -2.04 -4.13 6.34
C VAL A 55 -1.94 -5.61 6.00
N ALA A 56 -2.51 -6.46 6.85
CA ALA A 56 -2.73 -7.86 6.51
C ALA A 56 -3.82 -7.98 5.45
N SER A 57 -3.85 -9.10 4.73
CA SER A 57 -4.92 -9.39 3.79
C SER A 57 -6.27 -9.41 4.52
N PRO A 58 -7.33 -8.77 3.97
CA PRO A 58 -8.63 -8.71 4.61
C PRO A 58 -9.48 -9.99 4.42
N TRP A 59 -8.95 -11.06 3.81
CA TRP A 59 -9.63 -12.34 3.56
C TRP A 59 -8.82 -13.55 4.00
#